data_AF-A0A497IK15-F1
#
_entry.id   AF-A0A497IK15-F1
#
_cell.length_a   1.000
_cell.length_b   1.000
_cell.length_c   1.000
_cell.angle_alpha   90.00
_cell.angle_beta   90.00
_cell.angle_gamma   90.00
#
_symmetry.space_group_name_H-M   'P 1'
#
loop_
_entity.id
_entity.type
_entity.pdbx_description
1 polymer ?
#
loop_
_entity_poly.entity_id
_entity_poly.type
_entity_poly.pdbx_seq_one_letter_code
_entity_poly.pdbx_strand_id
1 'polypeptide(L)'
;MKLTSLLNDKKKDYFYIMHLSYDGADRKHLWECAKENNIIGLNHCGIIEHDWRRERESLKKKNCISEIWARQLDMFHGMDKDEMDKDDIVVVLDGWSCVLGIAENLDVCNYDKNRSNCNGYSGGFFGYTRKVEWRKSYEWDKRRSLKNPVRGFNNTLSKVDKSKKWWTSLVDFDF
;
A
#
# COMPACT_ATOMS: atom_id res chain seq x y z
N MET A 1 -20.04 -6.87 2.42
CA MET A 1 -19.73 -7.27 1.03
C MET A 1 -18.43 -8.04 1.06
N LYS A 2 -18.31 -9.15 0.33
CA LYS A 2 -17.05 -9.91 0.31
C LYS A 2 -16.05 -9.34 -0.69
N LEU A 3 -14.75 -9.49 -0.42
CA LEU A 3 -13.70 -9.13 -1.38
C LEU A 3 -13.85 -9.90 -2.69
N THR A 4 -14.17 -11.20 -2.66
CA THR A 4 -14.50 -11.98 -3.86
C THR A 4 -15.58 -11.32 -4.72
N SER A 5 -16.63 -10.76 -4.11
CA SER A 5 -17.72 -10.11 -4.85
C SER A 5 -17.22 -8.85 -5.55
N LEU A 6 -16.48 -7.99 -4.84
CA LEU A 6 -15.89 -6.78 -5.43
C LEU A 6 -14.95 -7.11 -6.60
N LEU A 7 -14.12 -8.14 -6.44
CA LEU A 7 -13.20 -8.59 -7.49
C LEU A 7 -13.95 -9.10 -8.72
N ASN A 8 -15.01 -9.89 -8.52
CA ASN A 8 -15.84 -10.40 -9.61
C ASN A 8 -16.54 -9.25 -10.37
N ASP A 9 -17.09 -8.27 -9.66
CA ASP A 9 -17.75 -7.11 -10.25
C ASP A 9 -16.78 -6.29 -11.12
N LYS A 10 -15.52 -6.19 -10.67
CA LYS A 10 -14.43 -5.50 -11.39
C LYS A 10 -13.72 -6.39 -12.42
N LYS A 11 -14.11 -7.66 -12.56
CA LYS A 11 -13.44 -8.66 -13.42
C LYS A 11 -11.94 -8.77 -13.14
N LYS A 12 -11.54 -8.70 -11.87
CA LYS A 12 -10.15 -8.84 -11.41
C LYS A 12 -9.96 -10.20 -10.75
N ASP A 13 -8.82 -10.84 -11.00
CA ASP A 13 -8.41 -12.11 -10.38
C ASP A 13 -7.23 -11.95 -9.41
N TYR A 14 -6.90 -10.70 -9.08
CA TYR A 14 -5.88 -10.29 -8.13
C TYR A 14 -6.33 -9.06 -7.32
N PHE A 15 -5.63 -8.79 -6.23
CA PHE A 15 -5.67 -7.53 -5.49
C PHE A 15 -4.29 -7.20 -4.94
N TYR A 16 -4.09 -6.00 -4.45
CA TYR A 16 -2.88 -5.62 -3.71
C TYR A 16 -3.11 -5.70 -2.22
N ILE A 17 -2.10 -6.12 -1.47
CA ILE A 17 -2.03 -5.91 -0.03
C ILE A 17 -0.99 -4.85 0.26
N MET A 18 -1.31 -3.94 1.20
CA MET A 18 -0.40 -2.90 1.65
C MET A 18 -0.33 -2.88 3.17
N HIS A 19 0.86 -2.98 3.75
CA HIS A 19 1.06 -2.68 5.16
C HIS A 19 1.11 -1.17 5.37
N LEU A 20 0.35 -0.70 6.35
CA LEU A 20 0.56 0.63 6.88
C LEU A 20 1.79 0.60 7.79
N SER A 21 2.96 0.90 7.22
CA SER A 21 4.22 0.97 7.96
C SER A 21 4.90 2.32 7.80
N TYR A 22 5.20 2.94 8.94
CA TYR A 22 6.37 3.81 9.11
C TYR A 22 6.88 3.55 10.52
N ASP A 23 8.14 3.11 10.67
CA ASP A 23 8.93 2.83 11.88
C ASP A 23 8.26 3.02 13.26
N GLY A 24 7.15 2.32 13.49
CA GLY A 24 6.49 2.13 14.78
C GLY A 24 5.75 3.31 15.42
N ALA A 25 6.01 4.57 15.04
CA ALA A 25 5.69 5.66 15.98
C ALA A 25 4.26 6.23 15.91
N ASP A 26 3.55 6.23 14.77
CA ASP A 26 2.16 6.73 14.75
C ASP A 26 1.28 6.19 13.61
N ARG A 27 1.07 4.86 13.59
CA ARG A 27 0.20 4.23 12.57
C ARG A 27 -1.23 4.75 12.62
N LYS A 28 -1.74 5.16 13.79
CA LYS A 28 -3.10 5.69 13.93
C LYS A 28 -3.23 6.99 13.15
N HIS A 29 -2.36 7.96 13.39
CA HIS A 29 -2.42 9.23 12.67
C HIS A 29 -2.19 9.06 11.17
N LEU A 30 -1.26 8.18 10.77
CA LEU A 30 -1.05 7.83 9.36
C LEU A 30 -2.33 7.30 8.70
N TRP A 31 -3.02 6.39 9.39
CA TRP A 31 -4.27 5.82 8.91
C TRP A 31 -5.36 6.89 8.76
N GLU A 32 -5.57 7.71 9.78
CA GLU A 32 -6.59 8.75 9.77
C GLU A 32 -6.33 9.77 8.64
N CYS A 33 -5.07 10.20 8.46
CA CYS A 33 -4.68 11.07 7.35
C CYS A 33 -4.95 10.42 5.98
N ALA A 34 -4.58 9.14 5.80
CA ALA A 34 -4.83 8.41 4.57
C ALA A 34 -6.33 8.29 4.26
N LYS A 35 -7.13 8.00 5.30
CA LYS A 35 -8.59 7.89 5.25
C LYS A 35 -9.21 9.23 4.85
N GLU A 36 -8.91 10.30 5.58
CA GLU A 36 -9.46 11.66 5.37
C GLU A 36 -9.10 12.24 3.99
N ASN A 37 -7.91 11.93 3.49
CA ASN A 37 -7.41 12.49 2.22
C ASN A 37 -7.68 11.61 1.00
N ASN A 38 -8.33 10.44 1.19
CA ASN A 38 -8.59 9.47 0.14
C ASN A 38 -7.31 9.06 -0.61
N ILE A 39 -6.28 8.67 0.16
CA ILE A 39 -4.98 8.27 -0.39
C ILE A 39 -4.46 6.96 0.22
N ILE A 40 -3.65 6.26 -0.56
CA ILE A 40 -2.66 5.30 -0.06
C ILE A 40 -1.27 5.81 -0.43
N GLY A 41 -0.23 5.33 0.23
CA GLY A 41 1.10 5.78 -0.11
C GLY A 41 2.23 4.90 0.39
N LEU A 42 3.40 5.18 -0.17
CA LEU A 42 4.68 4.61 0.22
C LEU A 42 5.64 5.74 0.61
N ASN A 43 6.56 5.41 1.49
CA ASN A 43 7.68 6.27 1.81
C ASN A 43 8.94 5.42 2.00
N HIS A 44 10.07 5.90 1.49
CA HIS A 44 11.38 5.33 1.77
C HIS A 44 12.37 6.47 2.04
N CYS A 45 12.18 7.06 3.21
CA CYS A 45 12.98 8.15 3.73
C CYS A 45 14.48 7.81 3.84
N GLY A 46 15.32 8.84 3.74
CA GLY A 46 16.76 8.76 3.98
C GLY A 46 17.60 8.07 2.90
N ILE A 47 16.96 7.48 1.88
CA ILE A 47 17.66 6.86 0.73
C ILE A 47 17.21 7.51 -0.58
N ILE A 48 15.91 7.75 -0.74
CA ILE A 48 15.36 8.37 -1.94
C ILE A 48 15.10 9.84 -1.65
N GLU A 49 15.87 10.72 -2.28
CA GLU A 49 15.80 12.16 -2.04
C GLU A 49 14.88 12.87 -3.05
N HIS A 50 14.65 12.24 -4.21
CA HIS A 50 13.82 12.77 -5.29
C HIS A 50 12.77 11.75 -5.79
N ASP A 51 12.18 12.00 -6.95
CA ASP A 51 11.24 11.07 -7.58
C ASP A 51 11.97 9.76 -7.92
N TRP A 52 11.39 8.63 -7.51
CA TRP A 52 11.91 7.28 -7.79
C TRP A 52 12.23 7.09 -9.27
N ARG A 53 11.40 7.63 -10.18
CA ARG A 53 11.60 7.54 -11.64
C ARG A 53 12.93 8.13 -12.11
N ARG A 54 13.48 9.09 -11.37
CA ARG A 54 14.75 9.76 -11.71
C ARG A 54 15.95 9.09 -11.06
N GLU A 55 15.79 8.53 -9.86
CA GLU A 55 16.89 7.99 -9.06
C GLU A 55 17.06 6.47 -9.16
N ARG A 56 16.04 5.76 -9.64
CA ARG A 56 15.95 4.29 -9.71
C ARG A 56 17.25 3.62 -10.12
N GLU A 57 17.76 3.93 -11.31
CA GLU A 57 18.95 3.26 -11.85
C GLU A 57 20.21 3.56 -11.03
N SER A 58 20.35 4.80 -10.56
CA SER A 58 21.49 5.22 -9.74
C SER A 58 21.49 4.50 -8.39
N LEU A 59 20.34 4.43 -7.72
CA LEU A 59 20.20 3.78 -6.42
C LEU A 59 20.33 2.26 -6.51
N LYS A 60 19.79 1.63 -7.56
CA LYS A 60 19.99 0.20 -7.85
C LYS A 60 21.46 -0.11 -8.12
N LYS A 61 22.13 0.65 -9.00
CA LYS A 61 23.55 0.44 -9.34
C LYS A 61 24.49 0.60 -8.15
N LYS A 62 24.16 1.51 -7.22
CA LYS A 62 24.94 1.75 -6.00
C LYS A 62 24.59 0.79 -4.85
N ASN A 63 23.64 -0.13 -5.04
CA ASN A 63 23.10 -1.01 -3.99
C ASN A 63 22.59 -0.24 -2.75
N CYS A 64 22.09 0.98 -2.94
CA CYS A 64 21.56 1.81 -1.85
C CYS A 64 20.14 1.40 -1.45
N ILE A 65 19.44 0.65 -2.30
CA ILE A 65 18.08 0.18 -2.06
C ILE A 65 18.00 -1.32 -2.31
N SER A 66 17.26 -2.04 -1.46
CA SER A 66 17.06 -3.47 -1.65
C SER A 66 16.20 -3.75 -2.89
N GLU A 67 16.40 -4.89 -3.53
CA GLU A 67 15.58 -5.30 -4.68
C GLU A 67 14.09 -5.35 -4.35
N ILE A 68 13.76 -5.76 -3.12
CA ILE A 68 12.38 -5.82 -2.61
C ILE A 68 11.77 -4.42 -2.57
N TRP A 69 12.47 -3.42 -2.03
CA TRP A 69 11.98 -2.05 -2.00
C TRP A 69 11.87 -1.44 -3.38
N ALA A 70 12.87 -1.67 -4.23
CA ALA A 70 12.84 -1.17 -5.58
C ALA A 70 11.67 -1.75 -6.40
N ARG A 71 11.38 -3.05 -6.26
CA ARG A 71 10.22 -3.67 -6.90
C ARG A 71 8.89 -3.14 -6.40
N GLN A 72 8.77 -2.86 -5.10
CA GLN A 72 7.54 -2.28 -4.54
C GLN A 72 7.29 -0.86 -5.05
N LEU A 73 8.35 -0.06 -5.21
CA LEU A 73 8.25 1.27 -5.81
C LEU A 73 7.94 1.17 -7.30
N ASP A 74 8.58 0.26 -8.04
CA ASP A 74 8.27 0.00 -9.45
C ASP A 74 6.79 -0.39 -9.63
N MET A 75 6.29 -1.31 -8.80
CA MET A 75 4.88 -1.72 -8.74
C MET A 75 3.96 -0.54 -8.44
N PHE A 76 4.31 0.26 -7.43
CA PHE A 76 3.52 1.42 -7.04
C PHE A 76 3.61 2.56 -8.08
N HIS A 77 4.62 2.61 -8.95
CA HIS A 77 4.76 3.65 -9.97
C HIS A 77 4.26 3.27 -11.37
N GLY A 78 3.86 2.02 -11.60
CA GLY A 78 3.52 1.57 -12.96
C GLY A 78 4.74 1.30 -13.82
N MET A 79 5.77 0.69 -13.23
CA MET A 79 7.05 0.39 -13.90
C MET A 79 7.48 -1.08 -13.78
N ASP A 80 6.65 -1.92 -13.15
CA ASP A 80 6.88 -3.36 -12.99
C ASP A 80 5.81 -4.13 -13.76
N LYS A 81 6.08 -5.39 -14.11
CA LYS A 81 5.07 -6.28 -14.72
C LYS A 81 3.85 -6.52 -13.81
N ASP A 82 4.04 -6.36 -12.50
CA ASP A 82 2.98 -6.47 -11.50
C ASP A 82 2.42 -5.08 -11.14
N GLU A 83 2.45 -4.11 -12.06
CA GLU A 83 2.03 -2.73 -11.82
C GLU A 83 0.62 -2.56 -11.27
N MET A 84 0.50 -1.57 -10.37
CA MET A 84 -0.79 -1.09 -9.89
C MET A 84 -1.37 -0.05 -10.85
N ASP A 85 -2.52 -0.37 -11.41
CA ASP A 85 -3.26 0.46 -12.35
C ASP A 85 -4.51 1.06 -11.75
N LYS A 86 -5.14 1.95 -12.51
CA LYS A 86 -6.47 2.44 -12.20
C LYS A 86 -7.46 1.27 -12.08
N ASP A 87 -8.41 1.43 -11.16
CA ASP A 87 -9.45 0.47 -10.78
C ASP A 87 -8.93 -0.80 -10.06
N ASP A 88 -7.64 -0.86 -9.74
CA ASP A 88 -7.08 -1.94 -8.92
C ASP A 88 -7.53 -1.85 -7.46
N ILE A 89 -7.79 -3.01 -6.87
CA ILE A 89 -8.23 -3.11 -5.47
C ILE A 89 -7.02 -3.27 -4.55
N VAL A 90 -7.00 -2.48 -3.47
CA VAL A 90 -5.95 -2.49 -2.46
C VAL A 90 -6.56 -2.75 -1.08
N VAL A 91 -6.04 -3.76 -0.38
CA VAL A 91 -6.37 -4.08 1.00
C VAL A 91 -5.25 -3.54 1.90
N VAL A 92 -5.59 -2.55 2.73
CA VAL A 92 -4.66 -1.92 3.66
C VAL A 92 -4.73 -2.61 5.02
N LEU A 93 -3.57 -2.99 5.54
CA LEU A 93 -3.41 -3.84 6.72
C LEU A 93 -2.65 -3.13 7.84
N ASP A 94 -3.10 -3.33 9.08
CA ASP A 94 -2.30 -3.06 10.28
C ASP A 94 -1.59 -4.34 10.71
N GLY A 95 -0.32 -4.45 10.34
CA GLY A 95 0.45 -5.69 10.49
C GLY A 95 -0.25 -6.89 9.86
N TRP A 96 -0.01 -8.09 10.38
CA TRP A 96 -0.51 -9.32 9.76
C TRP A 96 -1.95 -9.68 10.07
N SER A 97 -2.57 -9.04 11.07
CA SER A 97 -3.80 -9.54 11.68
C SER A 97 -5.03 -8.69 11.43
N CYS A 98 -4.89 -7.45 10.98
CA CYS A 98 -6.01 -6.51 10.93
C CYS A 98 -6.11 -5.82 9.58
N VAL A 99 -7.36 -5.67 9.09
CA VAL A 99 -7.69 -4.83 7.93
C VAL A 99 -8.09 -3.45 8.42
N LEU A 100 -7.45 -2.43 7.86
CA LEU A 100 -7.76 -1.02 8.06
C LEU A 100 -8.76 -0.52 7.03
N GLY A 101 -8.61 -0.94 5.77
CA GLY A 101 -9.53 -0.57 4.72
C GLY A 101 -9.32 -1.34 3.43
N ILE A 102 -10.30 -1.20 2.54
CA ILE A 102 -10.32 -1.72 1.19
C ILE A 102 -10.65 -0.55 0.28
N ALA A 103 -9.76 -0.30 -0.67
CA ALA A 103 -9.81 0.85 -1.54
C ALA A 103 -9.70 0.42 -3.00
N GLU A 104 -10.27 1.23 -3.88
CA GLU A 104 -10.06 1.17 -5.31
C GLU A 104 -9.12 2.30 -5.73
N ASN A 105 -8.08 1.97 -6.49
CA ASN A 105 -7.14 2.93 -6.99
C ASN A 105 -7.76 3.78 -8.11
N LEU A 106 -7.72 5.11 -7.98
CA LEU A 106 -8.34 6.03 -8.95
C LEU A 106 -7.35 6.58 -9.97
N ASP A 107 -6.06 6.59 -9.65
CA ASP A 107 -5.06 7.31 -10.44
C ASP A 107 -3.66 6.69 -10.35
N VAL A 108 -2.73 7.24 -11.14
CA VAL A 108 -1.31 6.91 -11.11
C VAL A 108 -0.63 7.47 -9.85
N CYS A 109 0.59 7.00 -9.58
CA CYS A 109 1.39 7.51 -8.48
C CYS A 109 1.76 8.99 -8.68
N ASN A 110 1.54 9.79 -7.65
CA ASN A 110 2.04 11.15 -7.51
C ASN A 110 3.16 11.22 -6.47
N TYR A 111 4.26 11.88 -6.83
CA TYR A 111 5.36 12.19 -5.92
C TYR A 111 5.24 13.63 -5.41
N ASP A 112 5.27 13.81 -4.10
CA ASP A 112 5.30 15.12 -3.46
C ASP A 112 6.49 15.20 -2.51
N LYS A 113 7.52 15.94 -2.94
CA LYS A 113 8.75 16.15 -2.16
C LYS A 113 8.47 16.77 -0.80
N ASN A 114 7.47 17.65 -0.69
CA ASN A 114 7.16 18.31 0.58
C ASN A 114 6.55 17.35 1.60
N ARG A 115 5.88 16.28 1.13
CA ARG A 115 5.36 15.18 1.95
C ARG A 115 6.39 14.10 2.24
N SER A 116 7.52 14.09 1.52
CA SER A 116 8.62 13.14 1.69
C SER A 116 9.58 13.53 2.83
N ASN A 117 9.27 14.56 3.63
CA ASN A 117 10.19 15.08 4.64
C ASN A 117 10.32 14.13 5.84
N CYS A 118 11.55 13.67 6.09
CA CYS A 118 11.91 12.71 7.14
C CYS A 118 12.22 13.38 8.49
N ASN A 119 12.27 14.72 8.55
CA ASN A 119 12.77 15.48 9.70
C ASN A 119 11.67 15.97 10.67
N GLY A 120 10.41 15.54 10.52
CA GLY A 120 9.36 15.88 11.48
C GLY A 120 7.98 15.34 11.10
N TYR A 121 7.23 14.88 12.10
CA TYR A 121 5.84 14.44 11.99
C TYR A 121 4.87 15.57 11.58
N SER A 122 5.35 16.80 11.43
CA SER A 122 4.55 17.99 11.11
C SER A 122 4.23 18.12 9.61
N GLY A 123 3.81 17.03 8.94
CA GLY A 123 3.17 17.10 7.62
C GLY A 123 3.66 16.14 6.52
N GLY A 124 4.65 15.27 6.78
CA GLY A 124 5.13 14.29 5.80
C GLY A 124 4.63 12.86 6.06
N PHE A 125 3.63 12.41 5.30
CA PHE A 125 2.96 11.11 5.50
C PHE A 125 3.41 10.04 4.49
N PHE A 126 3.44 10.39 3.21
CA PHE A 126 3.88 9.54 2.11
C PHE A 126 4.50 10.43 1.04
N GLY A 127 5.77 10.21 0.70
CA GLY A 127 6.39 10.88 -0.44
C GLY A 127 5.74 10.48 -1.76
N TYR A 128 5.25 9.24 -1.84
CA TYR A 128 4.56 8.67 -3.00
C TYR A 128 3.12 8.34 -2.62
N THR A 129 2.16 8.90 -3.35
CA THR A 129 0.74 8.73 -3.05
C THR A 129 -0.04 8.31 -4.28
N ARG A 130 -1.14 7.59 -4.06
CA ARG A 130 -2.17 7.34 -5.06
C ARG A 130 -3.52 7.75 -4.50
N LYS A 131 -4.36 8.37 -5.33
CA LYS A 131 -5.74 8.67 -4.97
C LYS A 131 -6.56 7.39 -4.99
N VAL A 132 -7.40 7.20 -3.99
CA VAL A 132 -8.24 6.01 -3.86
C VAL A 132 -9.68 6.37 -3.52
N GLU A 133 -10.61 5.48 -3.84
CA GLU A 133 -11.95 5.49 -3.29
C GLU A 133 -12.04 4.39 -2.23
N TRP A 134 -12.27 4.74 -0.97
CA TRP A 134 -12.48 3.76 0.09
C TRP A 134 -13.83 3.04 -0.10
N ARG A 135 -13.79 1.78 -0.52
CA ARG A 135 -14.95 0.87 -0.49
C ARG A 135 -15.31 0.51 0.95
N LYS A 136 -14.29 0.39 1.80
CA LYS A 136 -14.43 0.33 3.24
C LYS A 136 -13.23 0.97 3.92
N SER A 137 -13.49 1.74 4.96
CA SER A 137 -12.50 2.14 5.94
C SER A 137 -13.03 1.85 7.34
N TYR A 138 -12.15 1.44 8.24
CA TYR A 138 -12.47 1.24 9.66
C TYR A 138 -11.86 2.39 10.47
N GLU A 139 -12.54 2.80 11.53
CA GLU A 139 -11.90 3.58 12.59
C GLU A 139 -10.74 2.77 13.17
N TRP A 140 -9.64 3.44 13.56
CA TRP A 140 -8.46 2.75 14.08
C TRP A 140 -8.80 1.72 15.17
N ASP A 141 -9.61 2.11 16.15
CA ASP A 141 -9.99 1.27 17.29
C ASP A 141 -11.09 0.23 16.94
N LYS A 142 -11.64 0.29 15.73
CA LYS A 142 -12.66 -0.64 15.20
C LYS A 142 -12.16 -1.44 13.99
N ARG A 143 -10.84 -1.45 13.77
CA ARG A 143 -10.20 -2.25 12.73
C ARG A 143 -10.58 -3.73 12.85
N ARG A 144 -10.77 -4.40 11.71
CA ARG A 144 -11.31 -5.76 11.67
C ARG A 144 -10.17 -6.78 11.69
N SER A 145 -10.21 -7.67 12.67
CA SER A 145 -9.29 -8.81 12.73
C SER A 145 -9.59 -9.83 11.63
N LEU A 146 -8.53 -10.35 11.03
CA LEU A 146 -8.56 -11.47 10.11
C LEU A 146 -8.72 -12.78 10.87
N LYS A 147 -9.60 -13.65 10.37
CA LYS A 147 -9.68 -15.04 10.89
C LYS A 147 -8.37 -15.79 10.67
N ASN A 148 -7.77 -15.57 9.49
CA ASN A 148 -6.49 -16.12 9.09
C ASN A 148 -5.51 -14.97 8.82
N PRO A 149 -4.56 -14.69 9.72
CA PRO A 149 -3.58 -13.60 9.52
C PRO A 149 -2.67 -13.86 8.31
N VAL A 150 -2.25 -12.80 7.62
CA VAL A 150 -1.35 -12.86 6.45
C VAL A 150 0.14 -13.05 6.84
N ARG A 151 0.41 -14.03 7.71
CA ARG A 151 1.74 -14.25 8.31
C ARG A 151 2.85 -14.36 7.25
N GLY A 152 3.98 -13.70 7.54
CA GLY A 152 5.16 -13.68 6.67
C GLY A 152 5.05 -12.73 5.47
N PHE A 153 4.03 -11.88 5.41
CA PHE A 153 4.07 -10.68 4.57
C PHE A 153 4.98 -9.65 5.26
N ASN A 154 6.24 -9.60 4.87
CA ASN A 154 7.24 -8.68 5.46
C ASN A 154 7.49 -7.46 4.57
N ASN A 155 6.77 -7.37 3.46
CA ASN A 155 6.87 -6.28 2.50
C ASN A 155 5.80 -5.24 2.82
N THR A 156 5.99 -4.02 2.34
CA THR A 156 5.00 -2.94 2.41
C THR A 156 3.90 -3.12 1.37
N LEU A 157 4.20 -3.62 0.17
CA LEU A 157 3.25 -3.78 -0.94
C LEU A 157 3.48 -5.11 -1.67
N SER A 158 2.39 -5.79 -2.05
CA SER A 158 2.46 -6.97 -2.93
C SER A 158 1.16 -7.21 -3.68
N LYS A 159 1.28 -7.65 -4.95
CA LYS A 159 0.19 -8.23 -5.73
C LYS A 159 -0.13 -9.66 -5.23
N VAL A 160 -1.40 -9.93 -5.00
CA VAL A 160 -1.93 -11.19 -4.49
C VAL A 160 -2.93 -11.76 -5.50
N ASP A 161 -2.54 -12.87 -6.10
CA ASP A 161 -3.38 -13.70 -6.95
C ASP A 161 -3.65 -15.06 -6.26
N LYS A 162 -4.43 -15.93 -6.92
CA LYS A 162 -4.80 -17.26 -6.42
C LYS A 162 -3.62 -18.18 -6.07
N SER A 163 -2.42 -17.94 -6.61
CA SER A 163 -1.22 -18.72 -6.30
C SER A 163 -0.59 -18.34 -4.95
N LYS A 164 -0.90 -17.15 -4.43
CA LYS A 164 -0.32 -16.64 -3.19
C LYS A 164 -1.09 -17.14 -1.98
N LYS A 165 -0.37 -17.61 -0.95
CA LYS A 165 -0.96 -18.07 0.32
C LYS A 165 -1.87 -17.05 1.01
N TRP A 166 -1.67 -15.75 0.77
CA TRP A 166 -2.48 -14.68 1.37
C TRP A 166 -3.84 -14.50 0.69
N TRP A 167 -4.02 -15.06 -0.51
CA TRP A 167 -5.31 -15.05 -1.21
C TRP A 167 -6.41 -15.63 -0.34
N THR A 168 -6.23 -16.85 0.16
CA THR A 168 -7.20 -17.55 1.02
C THR A 168 -7.42 -16.88 2.37
N SER A 169 -6.50 -16.00 2.78
CA SER A 169 -6.64 -15.23 4.03
C SER A 169 -7.58 -14.04 3.88
N LEU A 170 -7.76 -13.53 2.66
CA LEU A 170 -8.41 -12.24 2.40
C LEU A 170 -9.57 -12.31 1.42
N VAL A 171 -9.61 -13.28 0.49
CA VAL A 171 -10.62 -13.30 -0.58
C VAL A 171 -12.05 -13.36 -0.03
N ASP A 172 -12.28 -14.12 1.06
CA ASP A 172 -13.58 -14.23 1.72
C ASP A 172 -13.79 -13.21 2.85
N PHE A 173 -12.91 -12.21 2.98
CA PHE A 173 -13.08 -11.15 3.97
C PHE A 173 -14.34 -10.33 3.67
N ASP A 174 -15.19 -10.17 4.69
CA ASP A 174 -16.45 -9.43 4.60
C ASP A 174 -16.27 -8.04 5.23
N PHE A 175 -16.66 -7.01 4.46
CA PHE A 175 -16.43 -5.61 4.79
C PHE A 175 -17.65 -4.71 4.53
#